data_AF-A0A8D2J1Q6-F1
#
_entry.id   AF-A0A8D2J1Q6-F1
#
_cell.length_a   1.000
_cell.length_b   1.000
_cell.length_c   1.000
_cell.angle_alpha   90.00
_cell.angle_beta   90.00
_cell.angle_gamma   90.00
#
_symmetry.space_group_name_H-M   'P 1'
#
loop_
_entity.id
_entity.type
_entity.pdbx_description
1 polymer ?
#
loop_
_entity_poly.entity_id
_entity_poly.type
_entity_poly.pdbx_seq_one_letter_code
_entity_poly.pdbx_strand_id
1 'polypeptide(L)'
;MEEEFQFLLCQRCRKEAKNPKLLFCLHNLCTECLEESKPIGQCPICLISIRRVGGEALLDNMLFASLQEKLSTYQKITTNRDLACNRCKEGAEFWCNECNEFLCSRCHDAHQWYLKQKNHESQKLLDLKNNTAQGFLEEARKSCILFCSEPSHNNQVISIYCRGCRKPLCCSCALLDGEHYNAKLYCDIRAEIESRKEDLQRISRELEEKRQAHDGAHNCIHNHMQHLQKLRQETQTLIQEKVEEMVQWLRQKGDELLEKVDHQLHQECEDVKKKLKVSEHFVSRMESGKQLVEKMNLFASDQEVLDMHPFIRESLDELRREKLPVVNVQGQMEDFAEVRSELHSLFQRVKGERGEKEGELSSIRLFLQRMASGFSLSSKICWSSCFSCPRAKLLSEVLSGEAESQRGG
;
A
#
# COMPACT_ATOMS: atom_id res chain seq x y z
N MET A 1 4.92 -14.13 30.20
CA MET A 1 3.46 -14.18 30.16
C MET A 1 3.06 -15.13 29.05
N GLU A 2 2.17 -16.08 29.31
CA GLU A 2 1.67 -17.03 28.30
C GLU A 2 0.91 -16.27 27.19
N GLU A 3 0.89 -16.81 25.95
CA GLU A 3 0.27 -16.16 24.78
C GLU A 3 -1.19 -15.77 25.03
N GLU A 4 -1.92 -16.60 25.78
CA GLU A 4 -3.33 -16.40 26.11
C GLU A 4 -3.61 -15.15 26.96
N PHE A 5 -2.61 -14.60 27.65
CA PHE A 5 -2.77 -13.41 28.50
C PHE A 5 -2.19 -12.13 27.90
N GLN A 6 -1.70 -12.16 26.66
CA GLN A 6 -1.17 -10.96 26.00
C GLN A 6 -2.19 -9.82 25.89
N PHE A 7 -3.49 -10.11 25.95
CA PHE A 7 -4.53 -9.08 25.97
C PHE A 7 -4.45 -8.16 27.19
N LEU A 8 -3.78 -8.57 28.28
CA LEU A 8 -3.56 -7.77 29.49
C LEU A 8 -2.44 -6.74 29.35
N LEU A 9 -1.69 -6.77 28.25
CA LEU A 9 -0.64 -5.81 27.95
C LEU A 9 -1.23 -4.52 27.38
N CYS A 10 -0.52 -3.41 27.55
CA CYS A 10 -0.87 -2.15 26.90
C CYS A 10 -0.94 -2.35 25.38
N GLN A 11 -2.05 -1.95 24.76
CA GLN A 11 -2.26 -2.16 23.32
C GLN A 11 -1.31 -1.34 22.43
N ARG A 12 -0.63 -0.32 22.98
CA ARG A 12 0.38 0.49 22.28
C ARG A 12 1.80 -0.02 22.51
N CYS A 13 2.28 0.02 23.75
CA CYS A 13 3.69 -0.33 24.05
C CYS A 13 3.94 -1.82 24.32
N ARG A 14 2.87 -2.63 24.42
CA ARG A 14 2.93 -4.07 24.72
C ARG A 14 3.63 -4.41 26.04
N LYS A 15 3.69 -3.45 26.97
CA LYS A 15 4.21 -3.64 28.33
C LYS A 15 3.07 -3.88 29.30
N GLU A 16 3.38 -4.58 30.39
CA GLU A 16 2.51 -4.65 31.56
C GLU A 16 2.36 -3.25 32.17
N ALA A 17 1.14 -2.90 32.52
CA ALA A 17 0.81 -1.60 33.06
C ALA A 17 0.08 -1.79 34.39
N LYS A 18 0.55 -1.12 35.44
CA LYS A 18 -0.17 -1.04 36.71
C LYS A 18 -1.35 -0.09 36.50
N ASN A 19 -2.57 -0.61 36.60
CA ASN A 19 -3.84 0.13 36.39
C ASN A 19 -3.99 0.69 34.96
N PRO A 20 -4.16 -0.18 33.96
CA PRO A 20 -4.41 0.28 32.61
C PRO A 20 -5.76 1.00 32.53
N LYS A 21 -5.81 2.03 31.68
CA LYS A 21 -6.97 2.89 31.49
C LYS A 21 -7.80 2.38 30.32
N LEU A 22 -9.09 2.18 30.57
CA LEU A 22 -10.09 1.85 29.56
C LEU A 22 -10.67 3.14 28.98
N LEU A 23 -10.45 3.35 27.68
CA LEU A 23 -10.99 4.50 26.95
C LEU A 23 -12.41 4.24 26.43
N PHE A 24 -13.14 5.32 26.11
CA PHE A 24 -14.45 5.23 25.45
C PHE A 24 -14.39 4.54 24.08
N CYS A 25 -13.26 4.63 23.38
CA CYS A 25 -13.03 3.88 22.14
C CYS A 25 -12.70 2.39 22.37
N LEU A 26 -12.85 1.90 23.61
CA LEU A 26 -12.63 0.51 24.05
C LEU A 26 -11.17 0.03 23.98
N HIS A 27 -10.22 0.92 23.69
CA HIS A 27 -8.80 0.62 23.81
C HIS A 27 -8.32 0.71 25.27
N ASN A 28 -7.39 -0.17 25.61
CA ASN A 28 -6.79 -0.30 26.93
C ASN A 28 -5.29 0.07 26.88
N LEU A 29 -4.93 1.14 27.59
CA LEU A 29 -3.61 1.78 27.47
C LEU A 29 -3.02 2.11 28.84
N CYS A 30 -1.69 2.08 28.97
CA CYS A 30 -1.01 2.61 30.15
C CYS A 30 -1.06 4.15 30.16
N THR A 31 -0.95 4.73 31.35
CA THR A 31 -0.94 6.19 31.54
C THR A 31 0.18 6.86 30.75
N GLU A 32 1.39 6.30 30.76
CA GLU A 32 2.54 6.79 29.98
C GLU A 32 2.20 6.92 28.48
N CYS A 33 1.58 5.88 27.90
CA CYS A 33 1.19 5.89 26.49
C CYS A 33 0.07 6.89 26.15
N LEU A 34 -0.73 7.30 27.14
CA LEU A 34 -1.75 8.33 26.98
C LEU A 34 -1.15 9.73 27.11
N GLU A 35 -0.18 9.92 27.99
CA GLU A 35 0.53 11.19 28.19
C GLU A 35 1.46 11.53 27.00
N GLU A 36 2.06 10.51 26.40
CA GLU A 36 2.92 10.65 25.22
C GLU A 36 2.14 10.73 23.89
N SER A 37 0.81 10.69 23.89
CA SER A 37 0.03 10.76 22.65
C SER A 37 0.03 12.16 22.05
N LYS A 38 0.26 12.25 20.73
CA LYS A 38 0.13 13.47 19.95
C LYS A 38 -0.86 13.23 18.80
N PRO A 39 -1.93 14.02 18.69
CA PRO A 39 -2.31 15.14 19.57
C PRO A 39 -2.81 14.67 20.94
N ILE A 40 -2.58 15.51 21.96
CA ILE A 40 -2.98 15.24 23.35
C ILE A 40 -4.50 15.11 23.41
N GLY A 41 -4.98 14.12 24.18
CA GLY A 41 -6.42 13.90 24.35
C GLY A 41 -7.05 13.05 23.25
N GLN A 42 -6.26 12.39 22.42
CA GLN A 42 -6.74 11.36 21.49
C GLN A 42 -6.18 9.98 21.83
N CYS A 43 -6.93 8.95 21.48
CA CYS A 43 -6.45 7.58 21.52
C CYS A 43 -5.31 7.41 20.49
N PRO A 44 -4.11 6.97 20.87
CA PRO A 44 -2.98 6.79 19.95
C PRO A 44 -3.16 5.65 18.94
N ILE A 45 -4.19 4.81 19.08
CA ILE A 45 -4.46 3.68 18.18
C ILE A 45 -5.45 4.08 17.08
N CYS A 46 -6.58 4.69 17.45
CA CYS A 46 -7.66 5.02 16.52
C CYS A 46 -7.91 6.52 16.33
N LEU A 47 -7.15 7.39 17.00
CA LEU A 47 -7.21 8.85 16.94
C LEU A 47 -8.55 9.47 17.38
N ILE A 48 -9.45 8.67 17.95
CA ILE A 48 -10.71 9.17 18.53
C ILE A 48 -10.41 9.98 19.79
N SER A 49 -11.02 11.16 19.89
CA SER A 49 -10.92 12.03 21.07
C SER A 49 -11.39 11.33 22.34
N ILE A 50 -10.58 11.45 23.39
CA ILE A 50 -10.87 10.92 24.73
C ILE A 50 -11.95 11.82 25.34
N ARG A 51 -13.20 11.33 25.36
CA ARG A 51 -14.31 11.99 26.03
C ARG A 51 -14.20 11.78 27.53
N ARG A 52 -14.28 12.86 28.32
CA ARG A 52 -14.38 12.80 29.79
C ARG A 52 -15.84 12.58 30.16
N VAL A 53 -16.15 11.55 30.95
CA VAL A 53 -17.50 11.30 31.46
C VAL A 53 -17.50 11.69 32.94
N GLY A 54 -18.27 12.72 33.32
CA GLY A 54 -18.43 13.09 34.73
C GLY A 54 -17.22 13.77 35.41
N GLY A 55 -16.26 14.31 34.65
CA GLY A 55 -15.07 15.00 35.20
C GLY A 55 -13.84 14.11 35.36
N GLU A 56 -14.02 12.78 35.43
CA GLU A 56 -12.93 11.80 35.38
C GLU A 56 -12.73 11.32 33.93
N ALA A 57 -11.49 11.44 33.44
CA ALA A 57 -11.20 11.25 32.03
C ALA A 57 -11.09 9.77 31.60
N LEU A 58 -10.89 8.86 32.55
CA LEU A 58 -10.37 7.51 32.29
C LEU A 58 -10.89 6.53 33.35
N LEU A 59 -11.57 5.47 32.92
CA LEU A 59 -11.99 4.38 33.81
C LEU A 59 -10.81 3.43 34.04
N ASP A 60 -10.50 3.10 35.29
CA ASP A 60 -9.58 2.01 35.58
C ASP A 60 -10.19 0.69 35.12
N ASN A 61 -9.42 -0.07 34.34
CA ASN A 61 -9.87 -1.37 33.88
C ASN A 61 -9.74 -2.39 35.02
N MET A 62 -10.73 -2.41 35.90
CA MET A 62 -10.76 -3.26 37.10
C MET A 62 -10.61 -4.76 36.78
N LEU A 63 -11.14 -5.19 35.62
CA LEU A 63 -10.95 -6.57 35.14
C LEU A 63 -9.47 -6.86 34.89
N PHE A 64 -8.78 -5.96 34.19
CA PHE A 64 -7.37 -6.14 33.87
C PHE A 64 -6.50 -6.10 35.13
N ALA A 65 -6.74 -5.13 36.01
CA ALA A 65 -6.03 -5.01 37.28
C ALA A 65 -6.20 -6.29 38.13
N SER A 66 -7.42 -6.80 38.26
CA SER A 66 -7.71 -8.02 39.02
C SER A 66 -7.06 -9.27 38.39
N LEU A 67 -7.11 -9.41 37.06
CA LEU A 67 -6.48 -10.53 36.37
C LEU A 67 -4.94 -10.48 36.47
N GLN A 68 -4.34 -9.31 36.31
CA GLN A 68 -2.89 -9.13 36.47
C GLN A 68 -2.43 -9.45 37.90
N GLU A 69 -3.18 -9.01 38.91
CA GLU A 69 -2.88 -9.34 40.31
C GLU A 69 -2.95 -10.85 40.55
N LYS A 70 -4.03 -11.50 40.12
CA LYS A 70 -4.21 -12.95 40.25
C LYS A 70 -3.12 -13.74 39.52
N LEU A 71 -2.76 -13.33 38.30
CA LEU A 71 -1.67 -13.96 37.55
C LEU A 71 -0.31 -13.74 38.24
N SER A 72 -0.07 -12.56 38.81
CA SER A 72 1.14 -12.30 39.59
C SER A 72 1.22 -13.21 40.82
N THR A 73 0.09 -13.46 41.48
CA THR A 73 -0.01 -14.42 42.59
C THR A 73 0.23 -15.85 42.12
N TYR A 74 -0.38 -16.28 41.02
CA TYR A 74 -0.14 -17.60 40.43
C TYR A 74 1.34 -17.80 40.08
N GLN A 75 1.99 -16.81 39.47
CA GLN A 75 3.43 -16.84 39.19
C GLN A 75 4.28 -16.97 40.46
N LYS A 76 3.91 -16.29 41.55
CA LYS A 76 4.58 -16.47 42.85
C LYS A 76 4.41 -17.90 43.37
N ILE A 77 3.22 -18.49 43.22
CA ILE A 77 2.94 -19.87 43.62
C ILE A 77 3.79 -20.85 42.81
N THR A 78 3.86 -20.72 41.49
CA THR A 78 4.57 -21.66 40.63
C THR A 78 6.10 -21.51 40.69
N THR A 79 6.59 -20.28 40.86
CA THR A 79 8.03 -19.97 40.79
C THR A 79 8.72 -20.07 42.15
N ASN A 80 8.04 -19.70 43.24
CA ASN A 80 8.66 -19.65 44.57
C ASN A 80 8.54 -21.00 45.30
N ARG A 81 9.66 -21.53 45.79
CA ARG A 81 9.67 -22.76 46.58
C ARG A 81 9.25 -22.52 48.03
N ASP A 82 9.54 -21.34 48.59
CA ASP A 82 9.32 -21.00 49.99
C ASP A 82 8.40 -19.78 50.13
N LEU A 83 7.09 -20.02 50.02
CA LEU A 83 6.08 -19.02 50.34
C LEU A 83 5.89 -18.97 51.86
N ALA A 84 5.85 -17.77 52.44
CA ALA A 84 5.65 -17.59 53.87
C ALA A 84 4.19 -17.30 54.21
N CYS A 85 3.71 -17.86 55.32
CA CYS A 85 2.42 -17.57 55.91
C CYS A 85 2.32 -16.08 56.24
N ASN A 86 1.27 -15.41 55.77
CA ASN A 86 1.07 -13.97 55.97
C ASN A 86 1.02 -13.60 57.46
N ARG A 87 0.55 -14.50 58.33
CA ARG A 87 0.35 -14.29 59.76
C ARG A 87 1.58 -14.56 60.62
N CYS A 88 2.11 -15.79 60.58
CA CYS A 88 3.22 -16.22 61.45
C CYS A 88 4.60 -16.23 60.76
N LYS A 89 4.66 -15.96 59.45
CA LYS A 89 5.89 -15.99 58.64
C LYS A 89 6.58 -17.35 58.51
N GLU A 90 6.00 -18.43 59.04
CA GLU A 90 6.41 -19.82 58.78
C GLU A 90 6.09 -20.25 57.33
N GLY A 91 6.47 -21.46 56.92
CA GLY A 91 6.14 -21.98 55.58
C GLY A 91 4.63 -22.07 55.33
N ALA A 92 4.17 -21.52 54.21
CA ALA A 92 2.79 -21.61 53.78
C ALA A 92 2.53 -22.89 52.99
N GLU A 93 1.34 -23.46 53.19
CA GLU A 93 0.87 -24.67 52.51
C GLU A 93 -0.45 -24.42 51.77
N PHE A 94 -1.18 -23.36 52.13
CA PHE A 94 -2.51 -23.04 51.61
C PHE A 94 -2.58 -21.62 51.09
N TRP A 95 -3.45 -21.41 50.11
CA TRP A 95 -3.84 -20.12 49.55
C TRP A 95 -5.34 -19.90 49.74
N CYS A 96 -5.75 -18.76 50.28
CA CYS A 96 -7.15 -18.35 50.36
C CYS A 96 -7.42 -17.25 49.32
N ASN A 97 -8.31 -17.53 48.36
CA ASN A 97 -8.59 -16.63 47.24
C ASN A 97 -9.31 -15.35 47.67
N GLU A 98 -10.22 -15.45 48.64
CA GLU A 98 -11.03 -14.31 49.12
C GLU A 98 -10.21 -13.34 49.97
N CYS A 99 -9.25 -13.87 50.74
CA CYS A 99 -8.37 -13.04 51.57
C CYS A 99 -7.10 -12.60 50.84
N ASN A 100 -6.77 -13.22 49.71
CA ASN A 100 -5.50 -13.00 49.02
C ASN A 100 -4.29 -13.28 49.96
N GLU A 101 -4.39 -14.33 50.79
CA GLU A 101 -3.41 -14.67 51.84
C GLU A 101 -2.88 -16.11 51.72
N PHE A 102 -1.57 -16.27 51.99
CA PHE A 102 -0.89 -17.55 52.19
C PHE A 102 -0.92 -17.96 53.67
N LEU A 103 -1.22 -19.24 53.93
CA LEU A 103 -1.42 -19.76 55.29
C LEU A 103 -0.63 -21.06 55.49
N CYS A 104 0.01 -21.22 56.65
CA CYS A 104 0.51 -22.54 57.12
C CYS A 104 -0.67 -23.38 57.64
N SER A 105 -0.49 -24.69 57.82
CA SER A 105 -1.57 -25.59 58.30
C SER A 105 -2.28 -25.08 59.57
N ARG A 106 -1.53 -24.60 60.58
CA ARG A 106 -2.13 -24.07 61.83
C ARG A 106 -2.96 -22.81 61.60
N CYS A 107 -2.43 -21.89 60.80
CA CYS A 107 -3.13 -20.63 60.48
C CYS A 107 -4.33 -20.88 59.57
N HIS A 108 -4.26 -21.87 58.70
CA HIS A 108 -5.37 -22.32 57.86
C HIS A 108 -6.54 -22.83 58.72
N ASP A 109 -6.28 -23.71 59.69
CA ASP A 109 -7.36 -24.29 60.50
C ASP A 109 -8.03 -23.22 61.38
N ALA A 110 -7.23 -22.31 61.96
CA ALA A 110 -7.75 -21.15 62.68
C ALA A 110 -8.56 -20.21 61.78
N HIS A 111 -8.10 -20.00 60.54
CA HIS A 111 -8.78 -19.18 59.53
C HIS A 111 -10.12 -19.78 59.12
N GLN A 112 -10.14 -21.08 58.82
CA GLN A 112 -11.35 -21.81 58.44
C GLN A 112 -12.35 -21.87 59.60
N TRP A 113 -11.88 -22.02 60.84
CA TRP A 113 -12.73 -21.99 62.03
C TRP A 113 -13.35 -20.60 62.27
N TYR A 114 -12.53 -19.54 62.21
CA TYR A 114 -12.98 -18.17 62.46
C TYR A 114 -13.88 -17.62 61.35
N LEU A 115 -13.59 -17.95 60.09
CA LEU A 115 -14.33 -17.47 58.92
C LEU A 115 -15.30 -18.53 58.37
N LYS A 116 -15.66 -19.55 59.15
CA LYS A 116 -16.57 -20.62 58.76
C LYS A 116 -17.91 -20.10 58.23
N GLN A 117 -18.38 -18.96 58.73
CA GLN A 117 -19.62 -18.31 58.28
C GLN A 117 -19.50 -17.65 56.90
N LYS A 118 -18.28 -17.34 56.46
CA LYS A 118 -17.99 -16.67 55.18
C LYS A 118 -17.62 -17.63 54.05
N ASN A 119 -17.51 -18.93 54.33
CA ASN A 119 -17.18 -19.99 53.35
C ASN A 119 -15.99 -19.66 52.45
N HIS A 120 -14.88 -19.17 53.03
CA HIS A 120 -13.68 -18.91 52.24
C HIS A 120 -13.11 -20.24 51.70
N GLU A 121 -12.83 -20.30 50.41
CA GLU A 121 -12.24 -21.47 49.76
C GLU A 121 -10.71 -21.35 49.79
N SER A 122 -10.09 -22.24 50.58
CA SER A 122 -8.64 -22.40 50.64
C SER A 122 -8.18 -23.60 49.82
N GLN A 123 -7.12 -23.42 49.04
CA GLN A 123 -6.54 -24.45 48.18
C GLN A 123 -5.11 -24.74 48.60
N LYS A 124 -4.67 -26.00 48.50
CA LYS A 124 -3.27 -26.36 48.76
C LYS A 124 -2.38 -25.81 47.66
N LEU A 125 -1.25 -25.25 48.04
CA LEU A 125 -0.28 -24.70 47.10
C LEU A 125 0.27 -25.77 46.15
N LEU A 126 0.40 -27.02 46.60
CA LEU A 126 0.83 -28.13 45.74
C LEU A 126 -0.16 -28.39 44.60
N ASP A 127 -1.46 -28.35 44.89
CA ASP A 127 -2.51 -28.57 43.88
C ASP A 127 -2.53 -27.40 42.88
N LEU A 128 -2.31 -26.18 43.37
CA LEU A 128 -2.22 -24.98 42.53
C LEU A 128 -0.98 -24.96 41.64
N LYS A 129 0.17 -25.47 42.11
CA LYS A 129 1.40 -25.59 41.30
C LYS A 129 1.24 -26.55 40.12
N ASN A 130 0.35 -27.54 40.26
CA ASN A 130 0.06 -28.54 39.23
C ASN A 130 -1.13 -28.12 38.33
N ASN A 131 -1.75 -26.97 38.59
CA ASN A 131 -2.85 -26.43 37.79
C ASN A 131 -2.30 -25.57 36.62
N THR A 132 -3.18 -25.17 35.70
CA THR A 132 -2.86 -24.16 34.68
C THR A 132 -3.21 -22.75 35.20
N ALA A 133 -2.61 -21.72 34.60
CA ALA A 133 -2.95 -20.33 34.91
C ALA A 133 -4.43 -20.04 34.66
N GLN A 134 -4.98 -20.54 33.55
CA GLN A 134 -6.41 -20.47 33.25
C GLN A 134 -7.25 -21.17 34.34
N GLY A 135 -6.91 -22.39 34.74
CA GLY A 135 -7.62 -23.13 35.78
C GLY A 135 -7.62 -22.41 37.14
N PHE A 136 -6.49 -21.79 37.50
CA PHE A 136 -6.39 -20.94 38.69
C PHE A 136 -7.34 -19.73 38.63
N LEU A 137 -7.39 -19.03 37.48
CA LEU A 137 -8.26 -17.87 37.29
C LEU A 137 -9.75 -18.23 37.29
N GLU A 138 -10.11 -19.37 36.69
CA GLU A 138 -11.49 -19.85 36.67
C GLU A 138 -12.01 -20.18 38.06
N GLU A 139 -11.19 -20.83 38.89
CA GLU A 139 -11.54 -21.11 40.28
C GLU A 139 -11.64 -19.82 41.09
N ALA A 140 -10.66 -18.93 40.94
CA ALA A 140 -10.65 -17.62 41.57
C ALA A 140 -11.85 -16.74 41.16
N ARG A 141 -12.50 -17.03 40.02
CA ARG A 141 -13.73 -16.36 39.56
C ARG A 141 -14.97 -16.89 40.28
N LYS A 142 -15.03 -18.18 40.59
CA LYS A 142 -16.18 -18.82 41.26
C LYS A 142 -16.32 -18.37 42.71
N SER A 143 -15.21 -18.19 43.41
CA SER A 143 -15.19 -17.82 44.84
C SER A 143 -15.27 -16.30 45.09
N CYS A 144 -15.61 -15.48 44.08
CA CYS A 144 -15.71 -14.03 44.23
C CYS A 144 -17.01 -13.63 44.98
N ILE A 145 -16.97 -13.68 46.31
CA ILE A 145 -18.07 -13.29 47.18
C ILE A 145 -17.96 -11.79 47.48
N LEU A 146 -19.00 -11.03 47.13
CA LEU A 146 -19.08 -9.60 47.44
C LEU A 146 -19.62 -9.42 48.86
N PHE A 147 -18.90 -8.68 49.70
CA PHE A 147 -19.35 -8.31 51.05
C PHE A 147 -19.85 -6.88 51.09
N CYS A 148 -20.76 -6.60 52.02
CA CYS A 148 -21.28 -5.26 52.22
C CYS A 148 -20.17 -4.30 52.68
N SER A 149 -20.17 -3.07 52.18
CA SER A 149 -19.21 -2.02 52.57
C SER A 149 -19.59 -1.30 53.87
N GLU A 150 -20.83 -1.43 54.34
CA GLU A 150 -21.31 -0.75 55.54
C GLU A 150 -20.69 -1.37 56.81
N PRO A 151 -20.08 -0.58 57.72
CA PRO A 151 -19.38 -1.09 58.88
C PRO A 151 -20.23 -1.94 59.83
N SER A 152 -21.53 -1.65 59.95
CA SER A 152 -22.46 -2.34 60.86
C SER A 152 -22.72 -3.79 60.46
N HIS A 153 -22.55 -4.13 59.18
CA HIS A 153 -22.81 -5.47 58.65
C HIS A 153 -21.87 -5.81 57.49
N ASN A 154 -20.61 -5.41 57.59
CA ASN A 154 -19.55 -5.66 56.60
C ASN A 154 -19.22 -7.15 56.40
N ASN A 155 -19.75 -8.01 57.28
CA ASN A 155 -19.62 -9.46 57.18
C ASN A 155 -20.74 -10.11 56.37
N GLN A 156 -21.78 -9.36 55.99
CA GLN A 156 -22.88 -9.90 55.20
C GLN A 156 -22.54 -9.94 53.71
N VAL A 157 -22.96 -11.03 53.07
CA VAL A 157 -22.84 -11.22 51.63
C VAL A 157 -23.88 -10.37 50.91
N ILE A 158 -23.45 -9.79 49.80
CA ILE A 158 -24.31 -9.10 48.84
C ILE A 158 -25.02 -10.15 47.97
N SER A 159 -26.35 -10.10 47.96
CA SER A 159 -27.21 -10.99 47.18
C SER A 159 -28.30 -10.27 46.40
N ILE A 160 -28.50 -8.97 46.65
CA ILE A 160 -29.59 -8.18 46.07
C ILE A 160 -28.99 -7.05 45.23
N TYR A 161 -29.61 -6.74 44.09
CA TYR A 161 -29.29 -5.56 43.31
C TYR A 161 -30.49 -4.60 43.28
N CYS A 162 -30.25 -3.32 43.58
CA CYS A 162 -31.28 -2.28 43.46
C CYS A 162 -31.13 -1.55 42.13
N ARG A 163 -32.14 -1.66 41.25
CA ARG A 163 -32.17 -0.98 39.95
C ARG A 163 -32.38 0.53 40.05
N GLY A 164 -33.06 1.00 41.10
CA GLY A 164 -33.27 2.44 41.36
C GLY A 164 -31.96 3.14 41.68
N CYS A 165 -31.26 2.68 42.72
CA CYS A 165 -29.97 3.22 43.13
C CYS A 165 -28.78 2.77 42.25
N ARG A 166 -28.98 1.75 41.40
CA ARG A 166 -27.95 1.10 40.58
C ARG A 166 -26.77 0.54 41.39
N LYS A 167 -27.04 0.02 42.58
CA LYS A 167 -26.00 -0.50 43.49
C LYS A 167 -26.35 -1.88 44.05
N PRO A 168 -25.34 -2.73 44.33
CA PRO A 168 -25.52 -3.99 45.03
C PRO A 168 -25.78 -3.79 46.53
N LEU A 169 -26.59 -4.65 47.14
CA LEU A 169 -27.03 -4.59 48.54
C LEU A 169 -26.92 -5.96 49.23
N CYS A 170 -26.63 -5.96 50.53
CA CYS A 170 -26.92 -7.11 51.40
C CYS A 170 -28.37 -7.08 51.90
N CYS A 171 -28.83 -8.17 52.52
CA CYS A 171 -30.18 -8.26 53.07
C CYS A 171 -30.49 -7.15 54.10
N SER A 172 -29.55 -6.81 54.99
CA SER A 172 -29.76 -5.74 55.97
C SER A 172 -29.94 -4.37 55.31
N CYS A 173 -29.10 -4.00 54.31
CA CYS A 173 -29.30 -2.76 53.56
C CYS A 173 -30.66 -2.71 52.86
N ALA A 174 -31.06 -3.82 52.23
CA ALA A 174 -32.31 -3.87 51.48
C ALA A 174 -33.55 -3.72 52.38
N LEU A 175 -33.49 -4.23 53.62
CA LEU A 175 -34.56 -4.06 54.61
C LEU A 175 -34.66 -2.63 55.17
N LEU A 176 -33.54 -1.92 55.26
CA LEU A 176 -33.51 -0.52 55.72
C LEU A 176 -34.07 0.44 54.66
N ASP A 177 -34.13 0.03 53.39
CA ASP A 177 -34.69 0.79 52.27
C ASP A 177 -36.05 0.21 51.85
N GLY A 178 -37.09 0.58 52.60
CA GLY A 178 -38.46 0.11 52.38
C GLY A 178 -39.14 0.71 51.15
N GLU A 179 -38.71 1.88 50.69
CA GLU A 179 -39.31 2.56 49.53
C GLU A 179 -39.03 1.80 48.23
N HIS A 180 -37.77 1.43 47.98
CA HIS A 180 -37.41 0.68 46.78
C HIS A 180 -37.88 -0.78 46.80
N TYR A 181 -38.07 -1.36 47.98
CA TYR A 181 -38.71 -2.66 48.14
C TYR A 181 -40.16 -2.62 47.61
N ASN A 182 -40.95 -1.65 48.10
CA ASN A 182 -42.35 -1.49 47.71
C ASN A 182 -42.50 -1.14 46.22
N ALA A 183 -41.53 -0.42 45.65
CA ALA A 183 -41.45 -0.11 44.23
C ALA A 183 -40.98 -1.28 43.34
N LYS A 184 -40.71 -2.47 43.90
CA LYS A 184 -40.22 -3.68 43.18
C LYS A 184 -38.93 -3.44 42.38
N LEU A 185 -38.02 -2.62 42.92
CA LEU A 185 -36.75 -2.28 42.26
C LEU A 185 -35.60 -3.24 42.61
N TYR A 186 -35.87 -4.21 43.48
CA TYR A 186 -34.90 -5.23 43.88
C TYR A 186 -35.00 -6.47 43.01
N CYS A 187 -33.84 -7.01 42.65
CA CYS A 187 -33.70 -8.30 42.01
C CYS A 187 -32.55 -9.08 42.62
N ASP A 188 -32.53 -10.38 42.36
CA ASP A 188 -31.38 -11.22 42.65
C ASP A 188 -30.15 -10.71 41.86
N ILE A 189 -29.02 -10.52 42.57
CA ILE A 189 -27.81 -9.97 41.95
C ILE A 189 -27.25 -10.88 40.87
N ARG A 190 -27.38 -12.21 41.00
CA ARG A 190 -26.87 -13.16 39.99
C ARG A 190 -27.69 -13.03 38.72
N ALA A 191 -29.01 -12.92 38.84
CA ALA A 191 -29.89 -12.69 37.69
C ALA A 191 -29.57 -11.37 36.96
N GLU A 192 -29.30 -10.29 37.71
CA GLU A 192 -28.89 -9.00 37.10
C GLU A 192 -27.52 -9.09 36.41
N ILE A 193 -26.55 -9.79 37.01
CA ILE A 193 -25.23 -10.01 36.42
C ILE A 193 -25.34 -10.79 35.11
N GLU A 194 -26.10 -11.89 35.08
CA GLU A 194 -26.30 -12.67 33.86
C GLU A 194 -27.02 -11.85 32.80
N SER A 195 -28.07 -11.11 33.16
CA SER A 195 -28.76 -10.22 32.21
C SER A 195 -27.84 -9.17 31.59
N ARG A 196 -26.92 -8.57 32.37
CA ARG A 196 -25.94 -7.61 31.83
C ARG A 196 -24.91 -8.27 30.91
N LYS A 197 -24.46 -9.49 31.24
CA LYS A 197 -23.57 -10.25 30.36
C LYS A 197 -24.26 -10.57 29.04
N GLU A 198 -25.51 -11.01 29.09
CA GLU A 198 -26.32 -11.31 27.90
C GLU A 198 -26.51 -10.07 27.02
N ASP A 199 -26.79 -8.90 27.61
CA ASP A 199 -26.92 -7.64 26.87
C ASP A 199 -25.60 -7.25 26.17
N LEU A 200 -24.47 -7.32 26.87
CA LEU A 200 -23.16 -7.06 26.28
C LEU A 200 -22.83 -8.05 25.16
N GLN A 201 -23.14 -9.34 25.34
CA GLN A 201 -22.96 -10.35 24.30
C GLN A 201 -23.86 -10.11 23.08
N ARG A 202 -25.11 -9.67 23.29
CA ARG A 202 -26.03 -9.30 22.21
C ARG A 202 -25.45 -8.14 21.39
N ILE A 203 -25.05 -7.05 22.05
CA ILE A 203 -24.43 -5.90 21.39
C ILE A 203 -23.15 -6.32 20.63
N SER A 204 -22.34 -7.21 21.22
CA SER A 204 -21.14 -7.73 20.56
C SER A 204 -21.47 -8.50 19.26
N ARG A 205 -22.55 -9.29 19.24
CA ARG A 205 -23.00 -9.99 18.02
C ARG A 205 -23.49 -9.00 16.96
N GLU A 206 -24.27 -8.00 17.35
CA GLU A 206 -24.76 -6.95 16.43
C GLU A 206 -23.58 -6.18 15.79
N LEU A 207 -22.53 -5.90 16.56
CA LEU A 207 -21.31 -5.26 16.04
C LEU A 207 -20.53 -6.15 15.07
N GLU A 208 -20.49 -7.46 15.33
CA GLU A 208 -19.85 -8.44 14.45
C GLU A 208 -20.57 -8.56 13.10
N GLU A 209 -21.90 -8.65 13.11
CA GLU A 209 -22.72 -8.65 11.88
C GLU A 209 -22.51 -7.36 11.08
N LYS A 210 -22.47 -6.21 11.78
CA LYS A 210 -22.19 -4.91 11.15
C LYS A 210 -20.79 -4.85 10.55
N ARG A 211 -19.78 -5.47 11.20
CA ARG A 211 -18.42 -5.57 10.66
C ARG A 211 -18.41 -6.38 9.37
N GLN A 212 -19.01 -7.57 9.38
CA GLN A 212 -19.08 -8.44 8.20
C GLN A 212 -19.79 -7.77 7.02
N ALA A 213 -20.87 -7.03 7.28
CA ALA A 213 -21.55 -6.24 6.25
C ALA A 213 -20.65 -5.15 5.65
N HIS A 214 -19.72 -4.60 6.44
CA HIS A 214 -18.78 -3.56 5.99
C HIS A 214 -17.51 -4.14 5.33
N ASP A 215 -17.14 -5.38 5.60
CA ASP A 215 -15.98 -6.04 4.99
C ASP A 215 -16.12 -6.11 3.47
N GLY A 216 -17.35 -6.31 2.96
CA GLY A 216 -17.64 -6.25 1.52
C GLY A 216 -17.31 -4.89 0.90
N ALA A 217 -17.71 -3.79 1.56
CA ALA A 217 -17.42 -2.44 1.10
C ALA A 217 -15.92 -2.12 1.16
N HIS A 218 -15.25 -2.52 2.25
CA HIS A 218 -13.80 -2.36 2.40
C HIS A 218 -13.03 -3.08 1.29
N ASN A 219 -13.37 -4.36 1.06
CA ASN A 219 -12.72 -5.16 0.02
C ASN A 219 -13.01 -4.61 -1.38
N CYS A 220 -14.22 -4.09 -1.63
CA CYS A 220 -14.56 -3.43 -2.89
C CYS A 220 -13.66 -2.22 -3.17
N ILE A 221 -13.50 -1.33 -2.18
CA ILE A 221 -12.63 -0.15 -2.31
C ILE A 221 -11.17 -0.56 -2.50
N HIS A 222 -10.69 -1.54 -1.73
CA HIS A 222 -9.33 -2.06 -1.84
C HIS A 222 -9.05 -2.63 -3.25
N ASN A 223 -9.95 -3.48 -3.75
CA ASN A 223 -9.84 -4.07 -5.07
C ASN A 223 -9.91 -3.02 -6.18
N HIS A 224 -10.76 -2.00 -6.03
CA HIS A 224 -10.84 -0.90 -6.98
C HIS A 224 -9.52 -0.11 -7.05
N MET A 225 -8.89 0.18 -5.89
CA MET A 225 -7.59 0.84 -5.85
C MET A 225 -6.51 0.00 -6.54
N GLN A 226 -6.46 -1.31 -6.30
CA GLN A 226 -5.55 -2.21 -6.99
C GLN A 226 -5.79 -2.23 -8.51
N HIS A 227 -7.05 -2.25 -8.93
CA HIS A 227 -7.42 -2.20 -10.34
C HIS A 227 -6.96 -0.91 -11.01
N LEU A 228 -7.15 0.26 -10.37
CA LEU A 228 -6.66 1.53 -10.89
C LEU A 228 -5.13 1.57 -11.03
N GLN A 229 -4.40 0.98 -10.07
CA GLN A 229 -2.94 0.86 -10.15
C GLN A 229 -2.50 -0.03 -11.32
N LYS A 230 -3.18 -1.15 -11.53
CA LYS A 230 -2.93 -2.06 -12.65
C LYS A 230 -3.21 -1.37 -13.99
N LEU A 231 -4.37 -0.71 -14.12
CA LEU A 231 -4.73 0.02 -15.33
C LEU A 231 -3.70 1.12 -15.65
N ARG A 232 -3.21 1.83 -14.64
CA ARG A 232 -2.14 2.81 -14.80
C ARG A 232 -0.88 2.16 -15.37
N GLN A 233 -0.43 1.05 -14.80
CA GLN A 233 0.77 0.34 -15.26
C GLN A 233 0.61 -0.17 -16.70
N GLU A 234 -0.49 -0.84 -17.00
CA GLU A 234 -0.78 -1.34 -18.36
C GLU A 234 -0.79 -0.20 -19.38
N THR A 235 -1.40 0.93 -19.02
CA THR A 235 -1.43 2.12 -19.89
C THR A 235 -0.03 2.70 -20.09
N GLN A 236 0.78 2.79 -19.04
CA GLN A 236 2.16 3.28 -19.13
C GLN A 236 3.02 2.38 -20.03
N THR A 237 2.93 1.06 -19.85
CA THR A 237 3.65 0.09 -20.69
C THR A 237 3.23 0.20 -22.15
N LEU A 238 1.93 0.26 -22.42
CA LEU A 238 1.42 0.39 -23.80
C LEU A 238 1.90 1.67 -24.48
N ILE A 239 1.92 2.80 -23.75
CA ILE A 239 2.47 4.06 -24.27
C ILE A 239 3.96 3.88 -24.62
N GLN A 240 4.75 3.29 -23.72
CA GLN A 240 6.17 3.07 -23.95
C GLN A 240 6.44 2.16 -25.15
N GLU A 241 5.74 1.02 -25.25
CA GLU A 241 5.86 0.09 -26.37
C GLU A 241 5.54 0.77 -27.70
N LYS A 242 4.46 1.56 -27.75
CA LYS A 242 4.06 2.26 -28.98
C LYS A 242 5.01 3.38 -29.36
N VAL A 243 5.55 4.11 -28.39
CA VAL A 243 6.60 5.12 -28.67
C VAL A 243 7.85 4.45 -29.22
N GLU A 244 8.29 3.33 -28.63
CA GLU A 244 9.47 2.60 -29.09
C GLU A 244 9.28 2.06 -30.51
N GLU A 245 8.12 1.48 -30.81
CA GLU A 245 7.75 1.01 -32.16
C GLU A 245 7.83 2.15 -33.19
N MET A 246 7.30 3.33 -32.86
CA MET A 246 7.39 4.51 -33.73
C MET A 246 8.82 5.00 -33.91
N VAL A 247 9.63 5.05 -32.85
CA VAL A 247 11.03 5.47 -32.91
C VAL A 247 11.83 4.50 -33.79
N GLN A 248 11.62 3.19 -33.63
CA GLN A 248 12.29 2.17 -34.43
C GLN A 248 11.94 2.31 -35.92
N TRP A 249 10.65 2.49 -36.24
CA TRP A 249 10.20 2.70 -37.60
C TRP A 249 10.80 3.99 -38.22
N LEU A 250 10.85 5.08 -37.45
CA LEU A 250 11.47 6.34 -37.90
C LEU A 250 12.97 6.18 -38.17
N ARG A 251 13.68 5.44 -37.31
CA ARG A 251 15.11 5.14 -37.52
C ARG A 251 15.33 4.35 -38.79
N GLN A 252 14.55 3.27 -39.01
CA GLN A 252 14.63 2.48 -40.23
C GLN A 252 14.40 3.33 -41.48
N LYS A 253 13.40 4.23 -41.47
CA LYS A 253 13.19 5.17 -42.58
C LYS A 253 14.31 6.19 -42.76
N GLY A 254 14.95 6.62 -41.67
CA GLY A 254 16.15 7.44 -41.73
C GLY A 254 17.31 6.69 -42.40
N ASP A 255 17.55 5.45 -42.00
CA ASP A 255 18.62 4.60 -42.53
C ASP A 255 18.41 4.31 -44.02
N GLU A 256 17.18 3.99 -44.45
CA GLU A 256 16.84 3.80 -45.86
C GLU A 256 17.16 5.05 -46.72
N LEU A 257 16.88 6.25 -46.21
CA LEU A 257 17.17 7.50 -46.92
C LEU A 257 18.67 7.78 -46.99
N LEU A 258 19.42 7.46 -45.93
CA LEU A 258 20.88 7.58 -45.91
C LEU A 258 21.52 6.60 -46.90
N GLU A 259 21.06 5.35 -46.95
CA GLU A 259 21.54 4.37 -47.93
C GLU A 259 21.30 4.83 -49.37
N LYS A 260 20.16 5.49 -49.66
CA LYS A 260 19.90 6.09 -50.97
C LYS A 260 20.92 7.17 -51.32
N VAL A 261 21.25 8.06 -50.36
CA VAL A 261 22.27 9.11 -50.55
C VAL A 261 23.63 8.49 -50.85
N ASP A 262 24.06 7.52 -50.05
CA ASP A 262 25.34 6.84 -50.21
C ASP A 262 25.40 6.11 -51.56
N HIS A 263 24.32 5.48 -51.99
CA HIS A 263 24.23 4.81 -53.29
C HIS A 263 24.35 5.79 -54.46
N GLN A 264 23.62 6.90 -54.42
CA GLN A 264 23.70 7.95 -55.46
C GLN A 264 25.12 8.53 -55.55
N LEU A 265 25.71 8.89 -54.40
CA LEU A 265 27.07 9.41 -54.36
C LEU A 265 28.10 8.40 -54.89
N HIS A 266 27.94 7.12 -54.53
CA HIS A 266 28.83 6.06 -55.01
C HIS A 266 28.77 5.91 -56.54
N GLN A 267 27.57 5.94 -57.13
CA GLN A 267 27.39 5.89 -58.58
C GLN A 267 28.05 7.09 -59.27
N GLU A 268 27.83 8.31 -58.77
CA GLU A 268 28.45 9.52 -59.30
C GLU A 268 29.99 9.45 -59.23
N CYS A 269 30.54 9.01 -58.09
CA CYS A 269 31.98 8.83 -57.91
C CYS A 269 32.56 7.84 -58.92
N GLU A 270 31.91 6.70 -59.15
CA GLU A 270 32.37 5.71 -60.13
C GLU A 270 32.30 6.25 -61.56
N ASP A 271 31.29 7.05 -61.91
CA ASP A 271 31.20 7.68 -63.23
C ASP A 271 32.25 8.78 -63.44
N VAL A 272 32.51 9.59 -62.42
CA VAL A 272 33.62 10.56 -62.42
C VAL A 272 34.97 9.84 -62.57
N LYS A 273 35.17 8.72 -61.87
CA LYS A 273 36.39 7.92 -61.96
C LYS A 273 36.60 7.31 -63.35
N LYS A 274 35.53 6.84 -64.02
CA LYS A 274 35.61 6.40 -65.42
C LYS A 274 36.01 7.56 -66.34
N LYS A 275 35.38 8.73 -66.19
CA LYS A 275 35.71 9.94 -66.98
C LYS A 275 37.16 10.39 -66.76
N LEU A 276 37.65 10.32 -65.52
CA LEU A 276 39.03 10.65 -65.16
C LEU A 276 40.02 9.72 -65.89
N LYS A 277 39.80 8.40 -65.85
CA LYS A 277 40.67 7.43 -66.56
C LYS A 277 40.75 7.72 -68.07
N VAL A 278 39.62 8.03 -68.71
CA VAL A 278 39.60 8.39 -70.13
C VAL A 278 40.45 9.64 -70.40
N SER A 279 40.35 10.65 -69.53
CA SER A 279 41.16 11.86 -69.62
C SER A 279 42.65 11.59 -69.41
N GLU A 280 43.02 10.76 -68.43
CA GLU A 280 44.41 10.34 -68.18
C GLU A 280 45.02 9.62 -69.38
N HIS A 281 44.28 8.68 -69.99
CA HIS A 281 44.72 8.00 -71.21
C HIS A 281 44.91 8.97 -72.38
N PHE A 282 44.04 9.95 -72.53
CA PHE A 282 44.16 10.98 -73.57
C PHE A 282 45.42 11.83 -73.37
N VAL A 283 45.67 12.30 -72.15
CA VAL A 283 46.89 13.07 -71.80
C VAL A 283 48.15 12.22 -72.01
N SER A 284 48.13 10.95 -71.63
CA SER A 284 49.26 10.03 -71.84
C SER A 284 49.58 9.80 -73.33
N ARG A 285 48.55 9.73 -74.20
CA ARG A 285 48.73 9.66 -75.67
C ARG A 285 49.38 10.93 -76.21
N MET A 286 48.92 12.11 -75.77
CA MET A 286 49.52 13.39 -76.19
C MET A 286 50.99 13.48 -75.79
N GLU A 287 51.32 13.09 -74.55
CA GLU A 287 52.70 13.12 -74.06
C GLU A 287 53.59 12.11 -74.82
N SER A 288 53.10 10.90 -75.08
CA SER A 288 53.81 9.91 -75.90
C SER A 288 54.08 10.43 -77.32
N GLY A 289 53.07 11.08 -77.94
CA GLY A 289 53.20 11.67 -79.27
C GLY A 289 54.25 12.77 -79.30
N LYS A 290 54.24 13.67 -78.30
CA LYS A 290 55.25 14.73 -78.16
C LYS A 290 56.66 14.15 -77.99
N GLN A 291 56.85 13.20 -77.08
CA GLN A 291 58.16 12.58 -76.81
C GLN A 291 58.72 11.85 -78.03
N LEU A 292 57.85 11.20 -78.83
CA LEU A 292 58.27 10.55 -80.06
C LEU A 292 58.83 11.56 -81.07
N VAL A 293 58.14 12.70 -81.26
CA VAL A 293 58.60 13.78 -82.16
C VAL A 293 59.91 14.38 -81.67
N GLU A 294 60.06 14.62 -80.36
CA GLU A 294 61.31 15.12 -79.77
C GLU A 294 62.48 14.16 -80.00
N LYS A 295 62.27 12.84 -79.81
CA LYS A 295 63.30 11.82 -80.07
C LYS A 295 63.63 11.70 -81.55
N MET A 296 62.62 11.75 -82.42
CA MET A 296 62.83 11.69 -83.87
C MET A 296 63.68 12.87 -84.36
N ASN A 297 63.46 14.08 -83.80
CA ASN A 297 64.25 15.26 -84.14
C ASN A 297 65.73 15.18 -83.67
N LEU A 298 66.02 14.41 -82.62
CA LEU A 298 67.37 14.27 -82.07
C LEU A 298 68.18 13.14 -82.69
N PHE A 299 67.53 12.03 -83.07
CA PHE A 299 68.23 10.77 -83.34
C PHE A 299 67.89 10.10 -84.68
N ALA A 300 66.76 10.43 -85.33
CA ALA A 300 66.35 9.73 -86.54
C ALA A 300 67.16 10.19 -87.76
N SER A 301 67.48 9.25 -88.64
CA SER A 301 68.05 9.54 -89.96
C SER A 301 67.00 10.09 -90.92
N ASP A 302 67.44 10.78 -91.98
CA ASP A 302 66.54 11.34 -93.00
C ASP A 302 65.58 10.28 -93.59
N GLN A 303 66.04 9.04 -93.77
CA GLN A 303 65.23 7.93 -94.28
C GLN A 303 64.14 7.51 -93.28
N GLU A 304 64.49 7.34 -91.99
CA GLU A 304 63.51 6.99 -90.95
C GLU A 304 62.45 8.09 -90.76
N VAL A 305 62.85 9.36 -90.88
CA VAL A 305 61.93 10.50 -90.86
C VAL A 305 60.96 10.42 -92.04
N LEU A 306 61.44 10.20 -93.26
CA LEU A 306 60.59 10.10 -94.45
C LEU A 306 59.61 8.91 -94.37
N ASP A 307 60.07 7.76 -93.86
CA ASP A 307 59.26 6.55 -93.74
C ASP A 307 58.18 6.67 -92.66
N MET A 308 58.52 7.25 -91.50
CA MET A 308 57.58 7.35 -90.37
C MET A 308 56.69 8.60 -90.41
N HIS A 309 57.12 9.66 -91.10
CA HIS A 309 56.41 10.96 -91.10
C HIS A 309 54.94 10.89 -91.53
N PRO A 310 54.54 10.19 -92.62
CA PRO A 310 53.14 10.17 -93.04
C PRO A 310 52.22 9.64 -91.92
N PHE A 311 52.63 8.57 -91.26
CA PHE A 311 51.88 7.93 -90.17
C PHE A 311 51.86 8.80 -88.91
N ILE A 312 53.03 9.31 -88.47
CA ILE A 312 53.11 10.14 -87.27
C ILE A 312 52.31 11.44 -87.45
N ARG A 313 52.41 12.08 -88.62
CA ARG A 313 51.67 13.31 -88.93
C ARG A 313 50.17 13.06 -88.88
N GLU A 314 49.68 11.97 -89.48
CA GLU A 314 48.27 11.61 -89.46
C GLU A 314 47.78 11.34 -88.02
N SER A 315 48.52 10.54 -87.25
CA SER A 315 48.17 10.23 -85.85
C SER A 315 48.14 11.47 -84.94
N LEU A 316 49.08 12.41 -85.13
CA LEU A 316 49.09 13.67 -84.40
C LEU A 316 47.98 14.63 -84.86
N ASP A 317 47.65 14.64 -86.15
CA ASP A 317 46.53 15.43 -86.67
C ASP A 317 45.18 14.89 -86.17
N GLU A 318 45.03 13.57 -86.04
CA GLU A 318 43.88 12.93 -85.40
C GLU A 318 43.77 13.34 -83.93
N LEU A 319 44.85 13.21 -83.15
CA LEU A 319 44.89 13.65 -81.75
C LEU A 319 44.58 15.14 -81.59
N ARG A 320 45.03 15.98 -82.54
CA ARG A 320 44.76 17.43 -82.55
C ARG A 320 43.30 17.74 -82.85
N ARG A 321 42.62 16.91 -83.64
CA ARG A 321 41.19 17.06 -83.99
C ARG A 321 40.27 16.47 -82.92
N GLU A 322 40.75 15.47 -82.18
CA GLU A 322 40.03 14.86 -81.06
C GLU A 322 39.83 15.91 -79.96
N LYS A 323 38.58 16.22 -79.64
CA LYS A 323 38.26 17.20 -78.59
C LYS A 323 38.58 16.58 -77.22
N LEU A 324 39.23 17.35 -76.34
CA LEU A 324 39.32 17.00 -74.93
C LEU A 324 37.93 16.59 -74.43
N PRO A 325 37.78 15.47 -73.71
CA PRO A 325 36.57 15.23 -72.95
C PRO A 325 36.49 16.35 -71.92
N VAL A 326 35.72 17.40 -72.22
CA VAL A 326 35.44 18.47 -71.27
C VAL A 326 34.68 17.80 -70.15
N VAL A 327 35.38 17.41 -69.09
CA VAL A 327 34.76 16.95 -67.86
C VAL A 327 34.18 18.21 -67.24
N ASN A 328 32.94 18.56 -67.61
CA ASN A 328 32.18 19.55 -66.88
C ASN A 328 31.80 18.92 -65.53
N VAL A 329 32.76 18.88 -64.60
CA VAL A 329 32.58 18.35 -63.23
C VAL A 329 31.52 19.17 -62.48
N GLN A 330 31.21 20.38 -62.94
CA GLN A 330 30.22 21.27 -62.33
C GLN A 330 28.77 21.01 -62.78
N GLY A 331 28.52 20.05 -63.69
CA GLY A 331 27.23 19.95 -64.39
C GLY A 331 26.15 19.09 -63.74
N GLN A 332 26.49 18.13 -62.87
CA GLN A 332 25.53 17.20 -62.27
C GLN A 332 26.11 16.69 -60.95
N MET A 333 26.07 17.49 -59.87
CA MET A 333 25.65 16.86 -58.63
C MET A 333 24.16 16.73 -58.81
N GLU A 334 23.66 15.51 -59.04
CA GLU A 334 22.22 15.30 -58.99
C GLU A 334 21.77 15.82 -57.63
N ASP A 335 21.00 16.89 -57.67
CA ASP A 335 20.49 17.50 -56.46
C ASP A 335 19.73 16.39 -55.73
N PHE A 336 20.07 16.09 -54.46
CA PHE A 336 19.36 15.13 -53.60
C PHE A 336 17.89 15.53 -53.35
N ALA A 337 17.29 16.35 -54.22
CA ALA A 337 15.93 16.83 -54.25
C ALA A 337 14.91 15.72 -54.07
N GLU A 338 15.12 14.54 -54.66
CA GLU A 338 14.23 13.39 -54.46
C GLU A 338 14.28 12.90 -53.01
N VAL A 339 15.47 12.63 -52.47
CA VAL A 339 15.66 12.21 -51.07
C VAL A 339 15.14 13.28 -50.09
N ARG A 340 15.40 14.56 -50.36
CA ARG A 340 14.92 15.69 -49.54
C ARG A 340 13.39 15.82 -49.61
N SER A 341 12.78 15.56 -50.77
CA SER A 341 11.33 15.54 -50.94
C SER A 341 10.70 14.38 -50.15
N GLU A 342 11.30 13.19 -50.22
CA GLU A 342 10.88 12.03 -49.42
C GLU A 342 10.98 12.30 -47.91
N LEU A 343 12.11 12.85 -47.44
CA LEU A 343 12.30 13.26 -46.05
C LEU A 343 11.25 14.28 -45.61
N HIS A 344 10.98 15.29 -46.43
CA HIS A 344 9.97 16.30 -46.15
C HIS A 344 8.56 15.69 -46.08
N SER A 345 8.23 14.75 -46.97
CA SER A 345 6.97 14.01 -46.95
C SER A 345 6.82 13.16 -45.69
N LEU A 346 7.88 12.44 -45.29
CA LEU A 346 7.93 11.65 -44.05
C LEU A 346 7.70 12.54 -42.82
N PHE A 347 8.40 13.66 -42.73
CA PHE A 347 8.25 14.63 -41.63
C PHE A 347 6.81 15.17 -41.52
N GLN A 348 6.20 15.51 -42.66
CA GLN A 348 4.83 16.00 -42.72
C GLN A 348 3.80 14.94 -42.31
N ARG A 349 4.01 13.67 -42.66
CA ARG A 349 3.18 12.54 -42.21
C ARG A 349 3.27 12.34 -40.70
N VAL A 350 4.46 12.46 -40.12
CA VAL A 350 4.71 12.29 -38.67
C VAL A 350 4.09 13.43 -37.87
N LYS A 351 4.16 14.67 -38.38
CA LYS A 351 3.50 15.83 -37.77
C LYS A 351 1.98 15.86 -37.94
N GLY A 352 1.42 15.08 -38.87
CA GLY A 352 -0.01 15.06 -39.17
C GLY A 352 -0.51 16.31 -39.90
N GLU A 353 0.37 17.05 -40.58
CA GLU A 353 0.06 18.34 -41.23
C GLU A 353 -0.55 18.21 -42.65
N ARG A 354 -0.83 17.00 -43.14
CA ARG A 354 -1.68 16.79 -44.33
C ARG A 354 -2.98 16.09 -43.98
N GLY A 355 -4.08 16.81 -44.24
CA GLY A 355 -5.42 16.25 -44.27
C GLY A 355 -5.51 15.06 -45.23
N GLU A 356 -6.24 14.05 -44.79
CA GLU A 356 -6.92 13.05 -45.62
C GLU A 356 -6.05 12.38 -46.70
N LYS A 357 -5.28 11.35 -46.31
CA LYS A 357 -5.36 10.04 -46.98
C LYS A 357 -5.09 8.92 -45.97
N GLU A 358 -6.08 8.04 -45.87
CA GLU A 358 -6.09 6.83 -45.07
C GLU A 358 -4.96 5.88 -45.50
N GLY A 359 -4.33 5.26 -44.50
CA GLY A 359 -3.21 4.33 -44.67
C GLY A 359 -2.16 4.51 -43.59
N GLU A 360 -2.35 3.78 -42.48
CA GLU A 360 -1.35 3.45 -41.44
C GLU A 360 -1.06 4.42 -40.28
N LEU A 361 -1.57 5.66 -40.23
CA LEU A 361 -1.46 6.52 -39.02
C LEU A 361 -2.80 6.90 -38.36
N SER A 362 -3.88 6.18 -38.70
CA SER A 362 -5.17 6.26 -38.01
C SER A 362 -5.10 5.77 -36.55
N SER A 363 -4.06 5.02 -36.17
CA SER A 363 -3.96 4.40 -34.85
C SER A 363 -3.75 5.42 -33.71
N ILE A 364 -2.93 6.46 -33.89
CA ILE A 364 -2.56 7.39 -32.79
C ILE A 364 -3.73 8.32 -32.42
N ARG A 365 -4.44 8.86 -33.42
CA ARG A 365 -5.60 9.73 -33.17
C ARG A 365 -6.77 8.95 -32.57
N LEU A 366 -7.09 7.77 -33.12
CA LEU A 366 -8.10 6.87 -32.52
C LEU A 366 -7.67 6.37 -31.14
N PHE A 367 -6.38 6.15 -30.89
CA PHE A 367 -5.85 5.72 -29.60
C PHE A 367 -6.03 6.78 -28.52
N LEU A 368 -5.67 8.04 -28.78
CA LEU A 368 -5.89 9.15 -27.86
C LEU A 368 -7.39 9.38 -27.58
N GLN A 369 -8.24 9.19 -28.59
CA GLN A 369 -9.69 9.35 -28.48
C GLN A 369 -10.36 8.18 -27.72
N ARG A 370 -9.88 6.94 -27.89
CA ARG A 370 -10.32 5.75 -27.13
C ARG A 370 -9.83 5.77 -25.68
N MET A 371 -8.60 6.23 -25.44
CA MET A 371 -8.08 6.47 -24.09
C MET A 371 -8.98 7.45 -23.35
N ALA A 372 -9.28 8.61 -23.93
CA ALA A 372 -10.14 9.63 -23.31
C ALA A 372 -11.57 9.15 -23.01
N SER A 373 -12.13 8.26 -23.84
CA SER A 373 -13.50 7.72 -23.65
C SER A 373 -13.58 6.57 -22.65
N GLY A 374 -12.52 5.76 -22.52
CA GLY A 374 -12.43 4.65 -21.54
C GLY A 374 -12.41 5.09 -20.07
N PHE A 375 -11.93 6.32 -19.77
CA PHE A 375 -11.94 6.87 -18.41
C PHE A 375 -13.35 7.16 -17.86
N SER A 376 -14.38 7.34 -18.71
CA SER A 376 -15.71 7.80 -18.27
C SER A 376 -16.73 6.68 -17.99
N LEU A 377 -16.55 5.48 -18.55
CA LEU A 377 -17.50 4.37 -18.40
C LEU A 377 -17.19 3.46 -17.20
N SER A 378 -15.91 3.26 -16.88
CA SER A 378 -15.50 2.34 -15.80
C SER A 378 -15.80 2.91 -14.40
N SER A 379 -15.79 4.24 -14.24
CA SER A 379 -16.18 4.93 -13.01
C SER A 379 -17.69 4.82 -12.72
N LYS A 380 -18.55 4.77 -13.75
CA LYS A 380 -20.01 4.71 -13.57
C LYS A 380 -20.52 3.33 -13.13
N ILE A 381 -19.90 2.24 -13.60
CA ILE A 381 -20.36 0.87 -13.34
C ILE A 381 -20.04 0.41 -11.90
N CYS A 382 -18.94 0.90 -11.33
CA CYS A 382 -18.57 0.63 -9.93
C CYS A 382 -19.40 1.46 -8.94
N TRP A 383 -19.77 2.69 -9.31
CA TRP A 383 -20.67 3.52 -8.49
C TRP A 383 -22.08 2.91 -8.37
N SER A 384 -22.66 2.40 -9.47
CA SER A 384 -24.00 1.79 -9.42
C SER A 384 -24.08 0.52 -8.57
N SER A 385 -22.97 -0.21 -8.41
CA SER A 385 -22.91 -1.45 -7.62
C SER A 385 -22.67 -1.22 -6.12
N CYS A 386 -22.16 -0.04 -5.73
CA CYS A 386 -22.05 0.37 -4.31
C CYS A 386 -23.38 0.89 -3.71
N PHE A 387 -24.33 1.33 -4.53
CA PHE A 387 -25.56 2.02 -4.06
C PHE A 387 -26.74 1.10 -3.66
N SER A 388 -26.50 -0.19 -3.41
CA SER A 388 -27.54 -1.10 -2.88
C SER A 388 -27.73 -1.01 -1.35
N CYS A 389 -27.12 -0.02 -0.69
CA CYS A 389 -27.31 0.22 0.74
C CYS A 389 -28.56 1.10 1.00
N PRO A 390 -29.57 0.66 1.77
CA PRO A 390 -30.82 1.41 2.00
C PRO A 390 -30.64 2.80 2.64
N ARG A 391 -29.45 3.10 3.17
CA ARG A 391 -29.12 4.37 3.85
C ARG A 391 -28.57 5.46 2.91
N ALA A 392 -28.29 5.14 1.64
CA ALA A 392 -27.73 6.08 0.68
C ALA A 392 -28.78 6.98 -0.02
N LYS A 393 -30.08 6.64 0.06
CA LYS A 393 -31.19 7.45 -0.48
C LYS A 393 -31.33 8.83 0.19
N LEU A 394 -31.00 8.92 1.47
CA LEU A 394 -31.04 10.18 2.22
C LEU A 394 -29.90 11.14 1.84
N LEU A 395 -28.75 10.62 1.37
CA LEU A 395 -27.63 11.46 0.93
C LEU A 395 -27.81 11.97 -0.51
N SER A 396 -28.50 11.23 -1.39
CA SER A 396 -28.81 11.72 -2.74
C SER A 396 -29.86 12.83 -2.73
N GLU A 397 -30.81 12.82 -1.79
CA GLU A 397 -31.81 13.89 -1.65
C GLU A 397 -31.19 15.19 -1.12
N VAL A 398 -30.22 15.12 -0.20
CA VAL A 398 -29.48 16.29 0.29
C VAL A 398 -28.61 16.91 -0.80
N LEU A 399 -27.92 16.09 -1.62
CA LEU A 399 -27.09 16.58 -2.72
C LEU A 399 -27.92 17.07 -3.94
N SER A 400 -29.16 16.60 -4.10
CA SER A 400 -30.07 17.08 -5.15
C SER A 400 -30.78 18.37 -4.75
N GLY A 401 -31.02 18.60 -3.45
CA GLY A 401 -31.60 19.83 -2.93
C GLY A 401 -30.67 21.06 -3.01
N GLU A 402 -29.35 20.86 -3.02
CA GLU A 402 -28.39 21.96 -3.22
C GLU A 402 -28.28 22.42 -4.68
N ALA A 403 -28.69 21.57 -5.65
CA ALA A 403 -28.66 21.90 -7.08
C ALA A 403 -29.85 22.74 -7.57
N GLU A 404 -30.96 22.80 -6.81
CA GLU A 404 -32.13 23.65 -7.13
C GLU A 404 -32.03 25.05 -6.53
N SER A 405 -31.18 25.28 -5.52
CA SER A 405 -30.98 26.63 -4.96
C SER A 405 -30.05 27.53 -5.80
N GLN A 406 -29.27 26.95 -6.74
CA GLN A 406 -28.39 27.71 -7.66
C GLN A 406 -29.01 28.02 -9.04
N ARG A 407 -30.32 27.77 -9.25
CA ARG A 407 -31.04 28.13 -10.49
C ARG A 407 -32.15 29.17 -10.32
N GLY A 408 -32.18 29.87 -9.19
CA GLY A 408 -33.03 31.03 -8.97
C GLY A 408 -32.21 32.21 -8.47
N GLY A 409 -31.56 32.92 -9.38
CA GLY A 409 -30.78 34.13 -9.13
C GLY A 409 -30.53 34.86 -10.43
#